data_AF-A0A2K4Y6M9-F1
#
_entry.id   AF-A0A2K4Y6M9-F1
#
_cell.length_a   1.000
_cell.length_b   1.000
_cell.length_c   1.000
_cell.angle_alpha   90.00
_cell.angle_beta   90.00
_cell.angle_gamma   90.00
#
_symmetry.space_group_name_H-M   'P 1'
#
loop_
_entity.id
_entity.type
_entity.pdbx_description
1 polymer ?
#
loop_
_entity_poly.entity_id
_entity_poly.type
_entity_poly.pdbx_seq_one_letter_code
_entity_poly.pdbx_strand_id
1 'polypeptide(L)'
;LWSKWRRRAGTNGSGSSPRSLEQLFKQVEKSTQVRRTGLDQVLAELEMHRDATGDPEARSALAWLCNSLSRFVNNPSAAHARQLVMATGTARAALDR
;
A
#
# COMPACT_ATOMS: atom_id res chain seq x y z
N LEU A 1 4.65 13.12 -15.87
CA LEU A 1 3.87 14.29 -15.38
C LEU A 1 3.00 13.88 -14.18
N TRP A 2 3.54 13.80 -12.96
CA TRP A 2 2.73 13.43 -11.77
C TRP A 2 2.87 14.40 -10.59
N SER A 3 3.52 15.55 -10.80
CA SER A 3 3.90 16.52 -9.77
C SER A 3 2.76 17.36 -9.16
N LYS A 4 1.49 16.98 -9.32
CA LYS A 4 0.36 17.87 -8.93
C LYS A 4 -0.48 17.43 -7.74
N TRP A 5 -0.13 16.34 -7.05
CA TRP A 5 -0.86 15.89 -5.85
C TRP A 5 -0.13 16.14 -4.52
N ARG A 6 0.93 16.95 -4.56
CA ARG A 6 1.61 17.44 -3.35
C ARG A 6 0.86 18.64 -2.78
N ARG A 7 -0.33 18.48 -2.20
CA ARG A 7 -0.75 19.35 -1.09
C ARG A 7 -1.78 18.67 -0.18
N ARG A 8 -1.30 18.45 1.06
CA ARG A 8 -2.05 18.35 2.31
C ARG A 8 -2.60 16.97 2.68
N ALA A 9 -1.81 16.21 3.43
CA ALA A 9 -2.34 15.24 4.39
C ALA A 9 -1.34 15.09 5.56
N GLY A 10 -1.15 16.19 6.28
CA GLY A 10 -0.84 16.11 7.69
C GLY A 10 -2.13 15.81 8.45
N THR A 11 -2.00 15.05 9.54
CA THR A 11 -3.04 14.76 10.55
C THR A 11 -4.05 13.67 10.17
N ASN A 12 -3.84 12.50 10.77
CA ASN A 12 -4.84 11.73 11.52
C ASN A 12 -6.30 12.17 11.28
N GLY A 13 -7.00 11.58 10.31
CA GLY A 13 -8.40 11.91 10.05
C GLY A 13 -9.09 10.82 9.25
N SER A 14 -10.02 10.11 9.91
CA SER A 14 -11.09 9.36 9.27
C SER A 14 -11.86 10.31 8.35
N GLY A 15 -11.65 10.21 7.05
CA GLY A 15 -12.26 11.12 6.07
C GLY A 15 -12.35 10.44 4.71
N SER A 16 -13.58 10.25 4.27
CA SER A 16 -14.06 9.49 3.11
C SER A 16 -13.53 9.97 1.74
N SER A 17 -12.23 9.84 1.50
CA SER A 17 -11.62 9.90 0.16
C SER A 17 -10.53 8.83 0.08
N PRO A 18 -10.47 8.04 -1.01
CA PRO A 18 -9.50 6.95 -1.12
C PRO A 18 -8.09 7.50 -0.90
N ARG A 19 -7.39 6.94 0.10
CA ARG A 19 -6.03 7.37 0.47
C ARG A 19 -5.11 7.25 -0.75
N SER A 20 -4.19 8.20 -0.90
CA SER A 20 -3.20 8.14 -1.98
C SER A 20 -2.32 6.89 -1.81
N LEU A 21 -1.87 6.29 -2.92
CA LEU A 21 -0.97 5.12 -2.89
C LEU A 21 0.25 5.34 -1.98
N GLU A 22 0.85 6.53 -1.99
CA GLU A 22 1.94 6.87 -1.06
C GLU A 22 1.55 6.84 0.42
N GLN A 23 0.31 7.24 0.75
CA GLN A 23 -0.20 7.15 2.12
C GLN A 23 -0.47 5.70 2.51
N LEU A 24 -0.97 4.88 1.59
CA LEU A 24 -1.15 3.44 1.81
C LEU A 24 0.19 2.78 2.08
N PHE A 25 1.22 3.04 1.27
CA PHE A 25 2.57 2.50 1.50
C PHE A 25 3.17 2.94 2.84
N LYS A 26 3.07 4.22 3.20
CA LYS A 26 3.52 4.71 4.52
C LYS A 26 2.76 4.05 5.67
N GLN A 27 1.47 3.79 5.48
CA GLN A 27 0.65 3.13 6.49
C GLN A 27 1.00 1.65 6.62
N VAL A 28 1.29 0.96 5.51
CA VAL A 28 1.81 -0.41 5.48
C VAL A 28 3.14 -0.50 6.22
N GLU A 29 4.11 0.37 5.93
CA GLU A 29 5.41 0.45 6.62
C GLU A 29 5.27 0.77 8.12
N LYS A 30 4.36 1.68 8.47
CA LYS A 30 4.10 2.00 9.88
C LYS A 30 3.44 0.83 10.62
N SER A 31 2.60 0.07 9.93
CA SER A 31 1.86 -1.06 10.51
C SER A 31 2.73 -2.32 10.67
N THR A 32 3.79 -2.47 9.86
CA THR A 32 4.82 -3.50 10.10
C THR A 32 5.71 -3.17 11.29
N GLN A 33 5.98 -1.90 11.55
CA GLN A 33 6.76 -1.45 12.71
C GLN A 33 5.95 -1.44 14.02
N VAL A 34 4.70 -1.00 13.96
CA VAL A 34 3.78 -0.93 15.12
C VAL A 34 2.49 -1.61 14.70
N ARG A 35 2.16 -2.75 15.33
CA ARG A 35 0.90 -3.47 15.06
C ARG A 35 -0.28 -2.52 15.18
N ARG A 36 -0.80 -2.08 14.04
CA ARG A 36 -1.94 -1.16 13.94
C ARG A 36 -3.13 -1.90 13.36
N THR A 37 -4.30 -1.56 13.90
CA THR A 37 -5.59 -2.00 13.37
C THR A 37 -5.89 -1.26 12.06
N GLY A 38 -6.67 -1.88 11.17
CA GLY A 38 -7.10 -1.27 9.90
C GLY A 38 -6.25 -1.59 8.67
N LEU A 39 -5.38 -2.62 8.73
CA LEU A 39 -4.68 -3.14 7.54
C LEU A 39 -5.63 -3.76 6.51
N ASP A 40 -6.77 -4.28 6.95
CA ASP A 40 -7.81 -4.85 6.09
C ASP A 40 -8.42 -3.80 5.15
N GLN A 41 -8.67 -2.59 5.67
CA GLN A 41 -9.12 -1.46 4.85
C GLN A 41 -8.04 -0.98 3.87
N VAL A 42 -6.77 -1.02 4.28
CA VAL A 42 -5.63 -0.68 3.41
C VAL A 42 -5.49 -1.70 2.26
N LEU A 43 -5.76 -2.99 2.53
CA LEU A 43 -5.80 -4.02 1.50
C LEU A 43 -6.91 -3.74 0.48
N ALA A 44 -8.13 -3.44 0.93
CA ALA A 44 -9.25 -3.12 0.05
C ALA A 44 -8.96 -1.88 -0.83
N GLU A 45 -8.36 -0.83 -0.26
CA GLU A 45 -7.97 0.36 -1.03
C GLU A 45 -6.86 0.05 -2.05
N LEU A 46 -5.87 -0.79 -1.70
CA LEU A 46 -4.82 -1.22 -2.63
C LEU A 46 -5.37 -2.05 -3.79
N GLU A 47 -6.36 -2.90 -3.55
CA GLU A 47 -7.04 -3.67 -4.59
C GLU A 47 -7.79 -2.77 -5.57
N MET A 48 -8.48 -1.73 -5.07
CA MET A 48 -9.10 -0.73 -5.95
C MET A 48 -8.07 -0.02 -6.84
N HIS A 49 -6.90 0.33 -6.30
CA HIS A 49 -5.82 0.94 -7.09
C HIS A 49 -5.21 -0.02 -8.11
N ARG A 50 -5.10 -1.31 -7.78
CA ARG A 50 -4.69 -2.37 -8.72
C ARG A 50 -5.65 -2.48 -9.89
N ASP A 51 -6.95 -2.45 -9.63
CA ASP A 51 -7.98 -2.62 -10.66
C ASP A 51 -8.12 -1.35 -11.52
N ALA A 52 -7.88 -0.18 -10.95
CA ALA A 52 -7.84 1.09 -11.68
C ALA A 52 -6.55 1.29 -12.49
N THR A 53 -5.46 0.61 -12.14
CA THR A 53 -4.19 0.67 -12.86
C THR A 53 -4.33 -0.02 -14.21
N GLY A 54 -4.05 0.68 -15.30
CA GLY A 54 -4.08 0.13 -16.67
C GLY A 54 -2.84 -0.69 -17.03
N ASP A 55 -1.71 -0.41 -16.39
CA ASP A 55 -0.41 -1.01 -16.68
C ASP A 55 -0.30 -2.45 -16.12
N PRO A 56 0.03 -3.45 -16.95
CA PRO A 56 0.13 -4.85 -16.51
C PRO A 56 1.29 -5.13 -15.54
N GLU A 57 2.43 -4.43 -15.65
CA GLU A 57 3.55 -4.58 -14.71
C GLU A 57 3.20 -3.98 -13.35
N ALA A 58 2.66 -2.75 -13.34
CA ALA A 58 2.24 -2.09 -12.10
C ALA A 58 1.09 -2.85 -11.41
N ARG A 59 0.15 -3.40 -12.19
CA ARG A 59 -0.92 -4.27 -11.69
C ARG A 59 -0.36 -5.53 -11.03
N SER A 60 0.66 -6.15 -11.64
CA SER A 60 1.31 -7.35 -11.10
C SER A 60 2.06 -7.05 -9.79
N ALA A 61 2.76 -5.91 -9.73
CA ALA A 61 3.46 -5.47 -8.52
C ALA A 61 2.48 -5.14 -7.37
N LEU A 62 1.36 -4.47 -7.68
CA LEU A 62 0.29 -4.22 -6.70
C LEU A 62 -0.37 -5.51 -6.22
N ALA A 63 -0.61 -6.48 -7.12
CA ALA A 63 -1.13 -7.79 -6.74
C ALA A 63 -0.19 -8.53 -5.78
N TRP A 64 1.13 -8.44 -6.02
CA TRP A 64 2.12 -9.02 -5.11
C TRP A 64 2.10 -8.36 -3.72
N LEU A 65 1.95 -7.03 -3.67
CA LEU A 65 1.80 -6.30 -2.41
C LEU A 65 0.53 -6.71 -1.65
N CYS A 66 -0.62 -6.78 -2.33
CA CYS A 66 -1.88 -7.22 -1.72
C CYS A 66 -1.76 -8.63 -1.15
N ASN A 67 -1.16 -9.57 -1.89
CA ASN A 67 -0.94 -10.94 -1.41
C ASN A 67 -0.04 -10.97 -0.16
N SER A 68 1.04 -10.19 -0.18
CA SER A 68 1.97 -10.07 0.95
C SER A 68 1.29 -9.46 2.18
N LEU A 69 0.44 -8.45 1.98
CA LEU A 69 -0.32 -7.80 3.06
C LEU A 69 -1.35 -8.74 3.67
N SER A 70 -2.10 -9.46 2.86
CA SER A 70 -3.04 -10.48 3.33
C SER A 70 -2.34 -11.54 4.18
N ARG A 71 -1.15 -12.02 3.77
CA ARG A 71 -0.35 -12.96 4.58
C ARG A 71 0.11 -12.36 5.90
N PHE A 72 0.51 -11.08 5.90
CA PHE A 72 0.94 -10.40 7.12
C PHE A 72 -0.22 -10.14 8.10
N VAL A 73 -1.41 -9.80 7.60
CA VAL A 73 -2.61 -9.61 8.42
C VAL A 73 -3.02 -10.92 9.10
N ASN A 74 -3.01 -12.04 8.36
CA ASN A 74 -3.34 -13.35 8.89
C ASN A 74 -2.26 -13.90 9.82
N ASN A 75 -0.98 -13.76 9.46
CA ASN A 75 0.15 -14.25 10.24
C ASN A 75 1.26 -13.20 10.34
N PRO A 76 1.18 -12.30 11.32
CA PRO A 76 2.16 -11.21 11.47
C PRO A 76 3.50 -11.74 12.00
N SER A 77 4.47 -11.87 11.09
CA SER A 77 5.83 -12.38 11.31
C SER A 77 6.88 -11.43 10.71
N ALA A 78 8.09 -11.43 11.25
CA ALA A 78 9.21 -10.64 10.74
C ALA A 78 9.58 -10.99 9.29
N ALA A 79 9.42 -12.25 8.88
CA ALA A 79 9.62 -12.67 7.50
C ALA A 79 8.58 -12.04 6.56
N HIS A 80 7.30 -12.08 6.95
CA HIS A 80 6.21 -11.46 6.19
C HIS A 80 6.34 -9.93 6.16
N ALA A 81 6.81 -9.29 7.24
CA ALA A 81 7.09 -7.86 7.26
C ALA A 81 8.17 -7.47 6.24
N ARG A 82 9.25 -8.27 6.13
CA ARG A 82 10.30 -8.05 5.11
C ARG A 82 9.76 -8.22 3.69
N GLN A 83 8.96 -9.25 3.45
CA GLN A 83 8.30 -9.47 2.15
C GLN A 83 7.37 -8.32 1.79
N LEU A 84 6.62 -7.80 2.76
CA LEU A 84 5.74 -6.65 2.59
C LEU A 84 6.50 -5.39 2.18
N VAL A 85 7.63 -5.12 2.83
CA VAL A 85 8.51 -3.97 2.51
C VAL A 85 9.07 -4.11 1.09
N MET A 86 9.53 -5.30 0.70
CA MET A 86 10.02 -5.56 -0.67
C MET A 86 8.91 -5.38 -1.72
N ALA A 87 7.71 -5.90 -1.44
CA ALA A 87 6.55 -5.74 -2.31
C ALA A 87 6.11 -4.27 -2.43
N THR A 88 6.25 -3.50 -1.34
CA THR A 88 5.97 -2.06 -1.34
C THR A 88 6.98 -1.31 -2.21
N GLY A 89 8.27 -1.63 -2.09
CA GLY A 89 9.33 -1.01 -2.89
C GLY A 89 9.19 -1.28 -4.38
N THR A 90 8.83 -2.51 -4.76
CA THR A 90 8.59 -2.88 -6.17
C THR A 90 7.31 -2.27 -6.73
N ALA A 91 6.19 -2.26 -5.99
CA ALA A 91 4.99 -1.56 -6.41
C ALA A 91 5.25 -0.08 -6.63
N ARG A 92 6.04 0.55 -5.75
CA ARG A 92 6.43 1.95 -5.89
C ARG A 92 7.31 2.19 -7.12
N ALA A 93 8.28 1.32 -7.37
CA ALA A 93 9.14 1.42 -8.55
C ALA A 93 8.38 1.21 -9.86
N ALA A 94 7.41 0.28 -9.88
CA ALA A 94 6.57 0.02 -11.06
C ALA A 94 5.62 1.18 -11.37
N LEU A 95 5.19 1.94 -10.36
CA LEU A 95 4.31 3.10 -10.52
C LEU A 95 5.04 4.43 -10.82
N ASP A 96 6.34 4.50 -10.57
CA ASP A 96 7.17 5.69 -10.88
C ASP A 96 7.69 5.70 -12.32
N ARG A 97 7.51 4.59 -13.04
CA ARG A 97 7.98 4.37 -14.41
C ARG A 97 7.05 4.97 -15.46
#